data_AF-X1Q266-F1
#
_entry.id   AF-X1Q266-F1
#
_cell.length_a   1.000
_cell.length_b   1.000
_cell.length_c   1.000
_cell.angle_alpha   90.00
_cell.angle_beta   90.00
_cell.angle_gamma   90.00
#
_symmetry.space_group_name_H-M   'P 1'
#
loop_
_entity.id
_entity.type
_entity.pdbx_description
1 polymer ?
#
loop_
_entity_poly.entity_id
_entity_poly.type
_entity_poly.pdbx_seq_one_letter_code
_entity_poly.pdbx_strand_id
1 'polypeptide(L)'
;MEIKPGVKTCQLAAIMAEESQKRGVKPSFKNYQGFPANLCVSVNDEVVHGIPGERVLREGDIVSLDLGVSYNGFHTDAAITVGVGKISAQAKEIIAVTEGSLRVGITQANCGAHVGDISTAIQNYVESRWFSVVREYTG
;
A
#
# COMPACT_ATOMS: atom_id res chain seq x y z
N MET A 1 10.38 -2.80 -13.54
CA MET A 1 9.75 -1.60 -14.16
C MET A 1 9.85 -0.47 -13.16
N GLU A 2 10.07 0.75 -13.62
CA GLU A 2 10.03 1.95 -12.78
C GLU A 2 8.62 2.57 -12.86
N ILE A 3 8.07 2.98 -11.71
CA ILE A 3 6.83 3.76 -11.70
C ILE A 3 7.16 5.15 -12.25
N LYS A 4 6.48 5.53 -13.33
CA LYS A 4 6.75 6.79 -14.04
C LYS A 4 5.47 7.34 -14.67
N PRO A 5 5.46 8.64 -15.01
CA PRO A 5 4.33 9.24 -15.72
C PRO A 5 3.99 8.50 -17.01
N GLY A 6 2.71 8.40 -17.34
CA GLY A 6 2.21 7.74 -18.55
C GLY A 6 1.88 6.25 -18.38
N VAL A 7 2.22 5.63 -17.25
CA VAL A 7 1.84 4.24 -16.95
C VAL A 7 0.36 4.17 -16.54
N LYS A 8 -0.40 3.24 -17.11
CA LYS A 8 -1.77 2.94 -16.67
C LYS A 8 -1.76 2.02 -15.45
N THR A 9 -2.70 2.20 -14.53
CA THR A 9 -2.79 1.34 -13.33
C THR A 9 -3.07 -0.13 -13.70
N CYS A 10 -3.80 -0.41 -14.80
CA CYS A 10 -3.97 -1.76 -15.32
C CYS A 10 -2.66 -2.44 -15.78
N GLN A 11 -1.67 -1.68 -16.24
CA GLN A 11 -0.36 -2.22 -16.62
C GLN A 11 0.41 -2.71 -15.39
N LEU A 12 0.27 -2.03 -14.25
CA LEU A 12 0.87 -2.47 -12.98
C LEU A 12 0.25 -3.79 -12.50
N ALA A 13 -1.08 -3.91 -12.61
CA ALA A 13 -1.78 -5.17 -12.30
C ALA A 13 -1.38 -6.33 -13.23
N ALA A 14 -1.13 -6.05 -14.51
CA ALA A 14 -0.62 -7.04 -15.47
C ALA A 14 0.78 -7.53 -15.08
N ILE A 15 1.66 -6.63 -14.63
CA ILE A 15 2.99 -6.99 -14.13
C ILE A 15 2.89 -7.87 -12.88
N MET A 16 1.99 -7.53 -11.93
CA MET A 16 1.75 -8.39 -10.78
C MET A 16 1.29 -9.80 -11.18
N ALA A 17 0.45 -9.91 -12.21
CA ALA A 17 0.03 -11.21 -12.76
C ALA A 17 1.22 -12.01 -13.30
N GLU A 18 2.05 -11.36 -14.11
CA GLU A 18 3.24 -11.95 -14.73
C GLU A 18 4.26 -12.41 -13.69
N GLU A 19 4.57 -11.56 -12.70
CA GLU A 19 5.48 -11.89 -11.62
C GLU A 19 4.96 -13.02 -10.73
N SER A 20 3.65 -13.05 -10.47
CA SER A 20 3.04 -14.16 -9.73
C SER A 20 3.19 -15.49 -10.46
N GLN A 21 2.94 -15.50 -11.76
CA GLN A 21 3.12 -16.68 -12.60
C GLN A 21 4.58 -17.14 -12.63
N LYS A 22 5.53 -16.21 -12.86
CA LYS A 22 6.97 -16.52 -12.88
C LYS A 22 7.46 -17.14 -11.57
N ARG A 23 6.90 -16.70 -10.44
CA ARG A 23 7.28 -17.15 -9.09
C ARG A 23 6.49 -18.35 -8.59
N GLY A 24 5.50 -18.82 -9.35
CA GLY A 24 4.64 -19.94 -8.96
C GLY A 24 3.74 -19.64 -7.76
N VAL A 25 3.37 -18.37 -7.56
CA VAL A 25 2.48 -17.92 -6.47
C VAL A 25 1.12 -17.48 -7.05
N LYS A 26 0.07 -17.52 -6.23
CA LYS A 26 -1.26 -17.07 -6.64
C LYS A 26 -1.56 -15.69 -6.03
N PRO A 27 -2.04 -14.70 -6.80
CA PRO A 27 -2.49 -13.44 -6.22
C PRO A 27 -3.65 -13.68 -5.23
N SER A 28 -3.56 -13.11 -4.03
CA SER A 28 -4.57 -13.29 -2.97
C SER A 28 -5.85 -12.52 -3.27
N PHE A 29 -5.75 -11.35 -3.90
CA PHE A 29 -6.87 -10.41 -4.00
C PHE A 29 -7.83 -10.72 -5.13
N LYS A 30 -7.38 -11.44 -6.17
CA LYS A 30 -8.23 -11.73 -7.33
C LYS A 30 -9.43 -12.59 -6.92
N ASN A 31 -10.63 -12.08 -7.19
CA ASN A 31 -11.93 -12.65 -6.84
C ASN A 31 -12.22 -12.70 -5.33
N TYR A 32 -11.36 -12.13 -4.47
CA TYR A 32 -11.65 -12.02 -3.05
C TYR A 32 -12.83 -11.07 -2.85
N GLN A 33 -13.97 -11.59 -2.39
CA GLN A 33 -15.24 -10.86 -2.26
C GLN A 33 -15.64 -10.08 -3.53
N GLY A 34 -15.30 -10.62 -4.72
CA GLY A 34 -15.61 -9.98 -6.00
C GLY A 34 -14.62 -8.90 -6.45
N PHE A 35 -13.50 -8.70 -5.74
CA PHE A 35 -12.45 -7.79 -6.20
C PHE A 35 -11.83 -8.28 -7.53
N PRO A 36 -11.75 -7.45 -8.58
CA PRO A 36 -11.51 -7.94 -9.95
C PRO A 36 -10.02 -8.09 -10.32
N ALA A 37 -9.11 -7.56 -9.50
CA ALA A 37 -7.70 -7.42 -9.86
C ALA A 37 -6.75 -8.19 -8.95
N ASN A 38 -5.48 -8.28 -9.37
CA ASN A 38 -4.42 -8.99 -8.64
C ASN A 38 -3.60 -8.07 -7.71
N LEU A 39 -3.88 -6.76 -7.77
CA LEU A 39 -3.11 -5.68 -7.15
C LEU A 39 -4.10 -4.56 -6.84
N CYS A 40 -4.01 -3.99 -5.64
CA CYS A 40 -4.66 -2.73 -5.31
C CYS A 40 -3.73 -1.58 -5.74
N VAL A 41 -4.28 -0.61 -6.47
CA VAL A 41 -3.53 0.57 -6.93
C VAL A 41 -4.30 1.81 -6.53
N SER A 42 -3.93 2.42 -5.42
CA SER A 42 -4.59 3.61 -4.87
C SER A 42 -3.73 4.85 -5.13
N VAL A 43 -4.28 5.82 -5.85
CA VAL A 43 -3.57 7.02 -6.29
C VAL A 43 -4.12 8.26 -5.60
N ASN A 44 -3.22 9.03 -4.98
CA ASN A 44 -3.49 10.29 -4.27
C ASN A 44 -4.48 10.17 -3.11
N ASP A 45 -5.74 10.59 -3.32
CA ASP A 45 -6.80 10.66 -2.31
C ASP A 45 -7.51 9.32 -2.06
N GLU A 46 -7.23 8.31 -2.89
CA GLU A 46 -7.69 6.94 -2.68
C GLU A 46 -6.96 6.32 -1.48
N VAL A 47 -7.70 6.01 -0.41
CA VAL A 47 -7.13 5.52 0.85
C VAL A 47 -6.56 4.10 0.72
N VAL A 48 -7.39 3.15 0.31
CA VAL A 48 -7.05 1.73 0.10
C VAL A 48 -7.93 1.13 -1.01
N HIS A 49 -7.62 -0.08 -1.47
CA HIS A 49 -8.44 -0.88 -2.39
C HIS A 49 -8.77 -0.23 -3.76
N GLY A 50 -7.90 0.64 -4.27
CA GLY A 50 -8.06 1.20 -5.61
C GLY A 50 -8.05 0.09 -6.68
N ILE A 51 -9.08 0.08 -7.53
CA ILE A 51 -9.21 -0.91 -8.60
C ILE A 51 -8.41 -0.43 -9.82
N PRO A 52 -7.38 -1.17 -10.27
CA PRO A 52 -6.59 -0.78 -11.43
C PRO A 52 -7.43 -0.82 -12.72
N GLY A 53 -7.18 0.14 -13.60
CA GLY A 53 -7.94 0.36 -14.83
C GLY A 53 -7.20 1.29 -15.79
N GLU A 54 -7.96 2.09 -16.55
CA GLU A 54 -7.41 2.98 -17.58
C GLU A 54 -6.77 4.28 -17.05
N ARG A 55 -6.79 4.51 -15.72
CA ARG A 55 -6.16 5.69 -15.09
C ARG A 55 -4.67 5.73 -15.41
N VAL A 56 -4.22 6.83 -16.00
CA VAL A 56 -2.81 7.09 -16.31
C VAL A 56 -2.17 7.88 -15.17
N LEU A 57 -1.07 7.36 -14.62
CA LEU A 57 -0.26 8.04 -13.61
C LEU A 57 0.39 9.29 -14.19
N ARG A 58 0.40 10.37 -13.40
CA ARG A 58 0.90 11.69 -13.79
C ARG A 58 2.11 12.07 -12.94
N GLU A 59 2.94 12.95 -13.50
CA GLU A 59 4.03 13.59 -12.75
C GLU A 59 3.48 14.24 -11.48
N GLY A 60 4.07 13.91 -10.34
CA GLY A 60 3.66 14.45 -9.04
C GLY A 60 2.65 13.62 -8.27
N ASP A 61 2.04 12.58 -8.88
CA ASP A 61 1.17 11.65 -8.17
C ASP A 61 1.96 10.87 -7.09
N ILE A 62 1.26 10.42 -6.05
CA ILE A 62 1.71 9.32 -5.19
C ILE A 62 0.79 8.12 -5.40
N VAL A 63 1.35 6.92 -5.39
CA VAL A 63 0.62 5.68 -5.62
C VAL A 63 0.99 4.65 -4.56
N SER A 64 -0.03 4.15 -3.87
CA SER A 64 0.06 2.96 -3.04
C SER A 64 -0.13 1.73 -3.91
N LEU A 65 0.80 0.77 -3.78
CA LEU A 65 0.72 -0.56 -4.33
C LEU A 65 0.58 -1.53 -3.18
N ASP A 66 -0.54 -2.22 -3.13
CA ASP A 66 -0.85 -3.21 -2.12
C ASP A 66 -1.05 -4.56 -2.82
N LEU A 67 -0.24 -5.55 -2.39
CA LEU A 67 -0.15 -6.87 -3.00
C LEU A 67 -0.15 -7.97 -1.94
N GLY A 68 -1.01 -8.95 -2.17
CA GLY A 68 -1.01 -10.20 -1.42
C GLY A 68 -0.78 -11.40 -2.34
N VAL A 69 -0.03 -12.39 -1.86
CA VAL A 69 0.14 -13.68 -2.55
C VAL A 69 -0.14 -14.85 -1.63
N SER A 70 -0.66 -15.93 -2.20
CA SER A 70 -0.84 -17.22 -1.58
C SER A 70 0.26 -18.17 -2.03
N TYR A 71 1.00 -18.72 -1.07
CA TYR A 71 2.06 -19.68 -1.27
C TYR A 71 1.98 -20.79 -0.21
N ASN A 72 1.89 -22.05 -0.65
CA ASN A 72 1.79 -23.23 0.22
C ASN A 72 0.71 -23.12 1.33
N GLY A 73 -0.42 -22.51 1.01
CA GLY A 73 -1.55 -22.35 1.95
C GLY A 73 -1.43 -21.14 2.88
N PHE A 74 -0.35 -20.36 2.79
CA PHE A 74 -0.16 -19.12 3.55
C PHE A 74 -0.39 -17.91 2.66
N HIS A 75 -1.03 -16.88 3.20
CA HIS A 75 -1.14 -15.58 2.57
C HIS A 75 -0.09 -14.65 3.16
N THR A 76 0.66 -13.97 2.29
CA THR A 76 1.54 -12.86 2.66
C THR A 76 0.96 -11.59 2.08
N ASP A 77 1.17 -10.48 2.77
CA ASP A 77 0.62 -9.17 2.40
C ASP A 77 1.63 -8.06 2.66
N ALA A 78 1.71 -7.10 1.75
CA ALA A 78 2.58 -5.93 1.85
C ALA A 78 2.09 -4.80 0.95
N ALA A 79 2.16 -3.58 1.49
CA ALA A 79 1.86 -2.36 0.76
C ALA A 79 3.01 -1.35 0.86
N ILE A 80 3.22 -0.59 -0.21
CA ILE A 80 4.16 0.53 -0.25
C ILE A 80 3.55 1.71 -1.01
N THR A 81 3.88 2.93 -0.58
CA THR A 81 3.53 4.16 -1.31
C THR A 81 4.79 4.76 -1.92
N VAL A 82 4.73 5.07 -3.22
CA VAL A 82 5.85 5.67 -3.95
C VAL A 82 5.40 6.89 -4.75
N GLY A 83 6.34 7.79 -5.04
CA GLY A 83 6.10 8.95 -5.89
C GLY A 83 6.25 8.63 -7.37
N VAL A 84 5.44 9.30 -8.21
CA VAL A 84 5.52 9.24 -9.67
C VAL A 84 6.30 10.45 -10.18
N GLY A 85 7.54 10.23 -10.60
CA GLY A 85 8.45 11.31 -11.00
C GLY A 85 8.79 12.25 -9.84
N LYS A 86 8.83 13.55 -10.09
CA LYS A 86 9.08 14.58 -9.07
C LYS A 86 7.81 14.94 -8.32
N ILE A 87 7.72 14.44 -7.09
CA ILE A 87 6.63 14.76 -6.16
C ILE A 87 6.89 16.01 -5.31
N SER A 88 5.80 16.60 -4.79
CA SER A 88 5.83 17.78 -3.93
C SER A 88 6.50 17.49 -2.57
N ALA A 89 6.88 18.54 -1.84
CA ALA A 89 7.41 18.38 -0.49
C ALA A 89 6.39 17.71 0.45
N GLN A 90 5.12 18.10 0.35
CA GLN A 90 4.02 17.52 1.12
C GLN A 90 3.82 16.03 0.81
N ALA A 91 3.92 15.63 -0.47
CA ALA A 91 3.83 14.24 -0.88
C ALA A 91 5.01 13.40 -0.33
N LYS A 92 6.22 13.96 -0.29
CA LYS A 92 7.37 13.31 0.35
C LYS A 92 7.15 13.15 1.86
N GLU A 93 6.60 14.19 2.48
CA GLU A 93 6.35 14.22 3.91
C GLU A 93 5.32 13.15 4.32
N ILE A 94 4.16 13.06 3.65
CA ILE A 94 3.14 12.05 4.00
C ILE A 94 3.65 10.62 3.79
N ILE A 95 4.46 10.36 2.75
CA ILE A 95 5.10 9.06 2.55
C ILE A 95 6.05 8.75 3.71
N ALA A 96 6.91 9.69 4.09
CA ALA A 96 7.87 9.51 5.18
C ALA A 96 7.19 9.36 6.55
N VAL A 97 6.10 10.09 6.80
CA VAL A 97 5.31 9.98 8.02
C VAL A 97 4.64 8.61 8.09
N THR A 98 4.04 8.13 6.99
CA THR A 98 3.42 6.80 6.91
C THR A 98 4.43 5.67 7.10
N GLU A 99 5.61 5.76 6.49
CA GLU A 99 6.67 4.77 6.69
C GLU A 99 7.18 4.78 8.14
N GLY A 100 7.37 5.97 8.71
CA GLY A 100 7.77 6.13 10.11
C GLY A 100 6.73 5.57 11.08
N SER A 101 5.44 5.76 10.81
CA SER A 101 4.35 5.25 11.66
C SER A 101 4.31 3.73 11.65
N LEU A 102 4.47 3.09 10.48
CA LEU A 102 4.61 1.65 10.37
C LEU A 102 5.78 1.13 11.21
N ARG A 103 6.95 1.77 11.11
CA ARG A 103 8.15 1.36 11.86
C ARG A 103 7.92 1.44 13.37
N VAL A 104 7.37 2.54 13.89
CA VAL A 104 7.10 2.64 15.34
C VAL A 104 6.04 1.64 15.79
N GLY A 105 5.02 1.36 14.98
CA GLY A 105 4.03 0.32 15.26
C GLY A 105 4.67 -1.06 15.38
N ILE A 106 5.54 -1.43 14.42
CA ILE A 106 6.28 -2.70 14.45
C ILE A 106 7.12 -2.83 15.72
N THR A 107 7.75 -1.75 16.19
CA THR A 107 8.56 -1.81 17.42
C THR A 107 7.75 -2.14 18.68
N GLN A 108 6.43 -1.96 18.66
CA GLN A 108 5.55 -2.31 19.79
C GLN A 108 5.04 -3.75 19.73
N ALA A 109 5.18 -4.45 18.60
CA ALA A 109 4.72 -5.83 18.41
C ALA A 109 5.63 -6.86 19.10
N ASN A 110 5.63 -6.86 20.45
CA ASN A 110 6.43 -7.74 21.29
C ASN A 110 5.56 -8.72 22.09
N CYS A 111 6.16 -9.80 22.57
CA CYS A 111 5.47 -10.74 23.47
C CYS A 111 4.98 -10.02 24.73
N GLY A 112 3.69 -10.16 25.05
CA GLY A 112 3.05 -9.53 26.20
C GLY A 112 2.51 -8.11 25.94
N ALA A 113 2.74 -7.52 24.77
CA ALA A 113 2.11 -6.26 24.36
C ALA A 113 0.65 -6.48 23.91
N HIS A 114 -0.15 -5.42 23.96
CA HIS A 114 -1.50 -5.40 23.42
C HIS A 114 -1.52 -4.74 22.04
N VAL A 115 -2.49 -5.12 21.19
CA VAL A 115 -2.71 -4.47 19.89
C VAL A 115 -2.91 -2.95 20.04
N GLY A 116 -3.53 -2.51 21.14
CA GLY A 116 -3.69 -1.10 21.45
C GLY A 116 -2.37 -0.33 21.58
N ASP A 117 -1.29 -0.97 22.01
CA ASP A 117 0.04 -0.34 22.14
C ASP A 117 0.58 0.05 20.75
N ILE A 118 0.35 -0.81 19.75
CA ILE A 118 0.68 -0.55 18.34
C ILE A 118 -0.12 0.65 17.83
N SER A 119 -1.45 0.64 18.04
CA SER A 119 -2.33 1.74 17.60
C SER A 119 -1.97 3.07 18.25
N THR A 120 -1.69 3.08 19.56
CA THR A 120 -1.29 4.28 20.29
C THR A 120 0.05 4.83 19.79
N ALA A 121 1.03 3.97 19.52
CA ALA A 121 2.31 4.41 18.96
C ALA A 121 2.16 5.03 17.57
N ILE A 122 1.36 4.40 16.69
CA ILE A 122 1.05 4.94 15.35
C ILE A 122 0.35 6.29 15.47
N GLN A 123 -0.73 6.39 16.25
CA GLN A 123 -1.51 7.62 16.36
C GLN A 123 -0.66 8.77 16.91
N ASN A 124 0.09 8.56 17.99
CA ASN A 124 0.98 9.57 18.56
C ASN A 124 2.04 10.05 17.54
N TYR A 125 2.61 9.14 16.75
CA TYR A 125 3.60 9.48 15.73
C TYR A 125 3.01 10.32 14.59
N VAL A 126 1.82 9.94 14.11
CA VAL A 126 1.13 10.61 13.00
C VAL A 126 0.60 11.99 13.42
N GLU A 127 -0.09 12.09 14.56
CA GLU A 127 -0.70 13.34 15.04
C GLU A 127 0.34 14.38 15.46
N SER A 128 1.49 13.95 16.01
CA SER A 128 2.61 14.87 16.30
C SER A 128 3.25 15.51 15.06
N ARG A 129 2.89 15.04 13.86
CA ARG A 129 3.35 15.56 12.56
C ARG A 129 2.23 16.21 11.75
N TRP A 130 1.11 16.56 12.39
CA TRP A 130 -0.02 17.24 11.76
C TRP A 130 -0.76 16.44 10.69
N PHE A 131 -0.70 15.10 10.76
CA PHE A 131 -1.50 14.18 9.96
C PHE A 131 -2.57 13.49 10.84
N SER A 132 -3.50 12.77 10.21
CA SER A 132 -4.54 11.99 10.89
C SER A 132 -4.50 10.51 10.49
N VAL A 133 -5.10 9.66 11.32
CA VAL A 133 -5.20 8.21 11.10
C VAL A 133 -6.61 7.86 10.61
N VAL A 134 -6.69 7.06 9.54
CA VAL A 134 -7.93 6.48 9.03
C VAL A 134 -8.48 5.47 10.04
N ARG A 135 -9.80 5.48 10.29
CA ARG A 135 -10.42 4.69 11.38
C ARG A 135 -11.25 3.51 10.89
N GLU A 136 -11.61 3.51 9.61
CA GLU A 136 -12.51 2.54 8.98
C GLU A 136 -11.81 1.24 8.57
N TYR A 137 -10.48 1.22 8.56
CA TYR A 137 -9.66 0.07 8.15
C TYR A 137 -8.61 -0.25 9.21
N THR A 138 -8.30 -1.54 9.37
CA THR A 138 -7.26 -2.05 10.27
C THR A 138 -6.42 -3.11 9.58
N GLY A 139 -5.22 -3.35 10.12
CA GLY A 139 -4.45 -4.57 9.84
C GLY A 139 -4.81 -5.72 10.76
#